data_AF-A0A7S0ZZC5-F1
#
_entry.id   AF-A0A7S0ZZC5-F1
#
_cell.length_a   1.000
_cell.length_b   1.000
_cell.length_c   1.000
_cell.angle_alpha   90.00
_cell.angle_beta   90.00
_cell.angle_gamma   90.00
#
_symmetry.space_group_name_H-M   'P 1'
#
loop_
_entity.id
_entity.type
_entity.pdbx_description
1 polymer ?
#
loop_
_entity_poly.entity_id
_entity_poly.type
_entity_poly.pdbx_seq_one_letter_code
_entity_poly.pdbx_strand_id
1 'polypeptide(L)'
;LKVRVGFLLEWGHLALNVLRALACMWCRLQCYFVSGWSCVFLFFMTQATQSLALNSSTTAIASDGGISVASWAAAVDLADRQRMLSQRMAKEFLLVVLDVDPTGNTQKLAGTMELFNTSQVALSTGDPDADPTIPAPPTDSLEEKIGFVSVTWSEFSALLQDPVNWTPEQLDQIVIVADQILSDCILMTYDYQETAEVEGVTRAKAQLDYAGRQRMLVQKMAKEAALVALGADLDNSVSSLRDTMGFFADSHSALIRGVTATGLAPTEEVCTLEAMSSVSYSWDFYRPLMIQIVYDQAASDADMEAVSVRSDDLEVFTQTALDHYMGGLNCSITPTDAEWINLIDMAGFQGMLVQRTSRVFFQIVKAVNPESSQVTLSGTIVSCEENIRQLIEGDIDNSVTVAPTQTIQDGLALLWEAWEDLSGTVSEISSSDDATELGIQTQVAISTDSLACLELANDVTEMYVEV
;
A
#
# COMPACT_ATOMS: atom_id res chain seq x y z
N LEU A 1 -20.17 -8.25 -59.83
CA LEU A 1 -19.40 -8.33 -58.57
C LEU A 1 -18.27 -7.28 -58.40
N LYS A 2 -18.19 -6.20 -59.21
CA LYS A 2 -17.22 -5.10 -58.99
C LYS A 2 -17.85 -3.71 -58.75
N VAL A 3 -19.17 -3.63 -58.61
CA VAL A 3 -19.90 -2.35 -58.37
C VAL A 3 -20.63 -2.32 -57.01
N ARG A 4 -20.62 -3.43 -56.25
CA ARG A 4 -21.28 -3.52 -54.92
C ARG A 4 -20.31 -3.43 -53.72
N VAL A 5 -19.00 -3.31 -53.96
CA VAL A 5 -17.98 -3.19 -52.89
C VAL A 5 -17.59 -1.72 -52.64
N GLY A 6 -17.69 -0.84 -53.64
CA GLY A 6 -17.38 0.59 -53.48
C GLY A 6 -18.39 1.35 -52.61
N PHE A 7 -19.67 0.97 -52.65
CA PHE A 7 -20.74 1.66 -51.90
C PHE A 7 -20.74 1.34 -50.39
N LEU A 8 -20.09 0.27 -49.94
CA LEU A 8 -19.99 -0.07 -48.51
C LEU A 8 -18.78 0.61 -47.83
N LEU A 9 -17.77 1.02 -48.59
CA LEU A 9 -16.57 1.70 -48.07
C LEU A 9 -16.80 3.20 -47.83
N GLU A 10 -17.61 3.87 -48.67
CA GLU A 10 -17.92 5.31 -48.48
C GLU A 10 -18.86 5.58 -47.30
N TRP A 11 -19.82 4.67 -47.02
CA TRP A 11 -20.72 4.81 -45.87
C TRP A 11 -20.05 4.47 -44.54
N GLY A 12 -19.06 3.57 -44.54
CA GLY A 12 -18.23 3.27 -43.37
C GLY A 12 -17.39 4.46 -42.92
N HIS A 13 -16.81 5.20 -43.88
CA HIS A 13 -16.02 6.40 -43.58
C HIS A 13 -16.87 7.57 -43.07
N LEU A 14 -18.11 7.73 -43.55
CA LEU A 14 -19.01 8.78 -43.07
C LEU A 14 -19.50 8.49 -41.65
N ALA A 15 -19.84 7.23 -41.34
CA ALA A 15 -20.28 6.81 -40.01
C ALA A 15 -19.17 6.96 -38.95
N LEU A 16 -17.91 6.62 -39.32
CA LEU A 16 -16.76 6.77 -38.43
C LEU A 16 -16.43 8.25 -38.12
N ASN A 17 -16.61 9.13 -39.09
CA ASN A 17 -16.36 10.57 -38.91
C ASN A 17 -17.46 11.26 -38.09
N VAL A 18 -18.71 10.81 -38.19
CA VAL A 18 -19.81 11.30 -37.35
C VAL A 18 -19.67 10.82 -35.90
N LEU A 19 -19.25 9.57 -35.68
CA LEU A 19 -18.93 9.05 -34.34
C LEU A 19 -17.73 9.78 -33.70
N ARG A 20 -16.69 10.09 -34.48
CA ARG A 20 -15.56 10.91 -34.02
C ARG A 20 -15.96 12.35 -33.70
N ALA A 21 -16.85 12.96 -34.48
CA ALA A 21 -17.35 14.30 -34.22
C ALA A 21 -18.22 14.35 -32.95
N LEU A 22 -19.06 13.34 -32.71
CA LEU A 22 -19.87 13.22 -31.50
C LEU A 22 -19.02 12.94 -30.25
N ALA A 23 -17.98 12.11 -30.35
CA ALA A 23 -17.02 11.88 -29.26
C ALA A 23 -16.22 13.15 -28.90
N CYS A 24 -15.86 13.95 -29.91
CA CYS A 24 -15.15 15.23 -29.71
C CYS A 24 -16.08 16.31 -29.10
N MET A 25 -17.38 16.27 -29.40
CA MET A 25 -18.38 17.17 -28.82
C MET A 25 -18.73 16.80 -27.38
N TRP A 26 -18.71 15.50 -27.03
CA TRP A 26 -18.84 15.01 -25.65
C TRP A 26 -17.62 15.38 -24.80
N CYS A 27 -16.40 15.21 -25.34
CA CYS A 27 -15.16 15.58 -24.66
C CYS A 27 -15.09 17.11 -24.39
N ARG A 28 -15.62 17.94 -25.30
CA ARG A 28 -15.72 19.40 -25.09
C ARG A 28 -16.77 19.84 -24.07
N LEU A 29 -17.83 19.06 -23.83
CA LEU A 29 -18.83 19.39 -22.81
C LEU A 29 -18.39 18.98 -21.40
N GLN A 30 -17.52 17.96 -21.27
CA GLN A 30 -17.00 17.50 -19.99
C GLN A 30 -15.86 18.35 -19.42
N CYS A 31 -15.17 19.16 -20.24
CA CYS A 31 -14.09 20.05 -19.79
C CYS A 31 -14.55 21.38 -19.16
N TYR A 32 -15.85 21.65 -19.05
CA TYR A 32 -16.34 22.92 -18.47
C TYR A 32 -16.83 22.83 -17.02
N PHE A 33 -16.92 21.63 -16.45
CA PHE A 33 -17.29 21.42 -15.05
C PHE A 33 -16.58 20.16 -14.57
N VAL A 34 -15.57 20.35 -13.73
CA VAL A 34 -15.04 19.47 -12.67
C VAL A 34 -13.60 19.92 -12.43
N SER A 35 -13.37 20.45 -11.22
CA SER A 35 -12.08 20.79 -10.65
C SER A 35 -11.11 19.63 -10.80
N GLY A 36 -9.84 19.98 -11.05
CA GLY A 36 -8.76 19.04 -11.30
C GLY A 36 -8.73 17.92 -10.26
N TRP A 37 -8.40 16.71 -10.72
CA TRP A 37 -7.80 15.56 -10.03
C TRP A 37 -8.04 14.25 -10.83
N SER A 38 -8.82 14.27 -11.91
CA SER A 38 -9.13 13.03 -12.68
C SER A 38 -8.29 12.78 -13.95
N CYS A 39 -7.19 13.50 -14.21
CA CYS A 39 -6.43 13.35 -15.48
C CYS A 39 -5.20 12.41 -15.44
N VAL A 40 -4.84 11.83 -14.29
CA VAL A 40 -3.65 10.94 -14.20
C VAL A 40 -3.97 9.47 -14.50
N PHE A 41 -5.24 9.05 -14.47
CA PHE A 41 -5.63 7.64 -14.53
C PHE A 41 -5.88 7.05 -15.92
N LEU A 42 -5.86 7.84 -17.01
CA LEU A 42 -6.37 7.41 -18.32
C LEU A 42 -5.31 7.17 -19.41
N PHE A 43 -4.01 7.14 -19.08
CA PHE A 43 -2.94 6.92 -20.07
C PHE A 43 -2.28 5.52 -20.05
N PHE A 44 -2.64 4.62 -19.11
CA PHE A 44 -1.99 3.31 -18.96
C PHE A 44 -2.91 2.11 -19.27
N MET A 45 -3.48 2.06 -20.47
CA MET A 45 -4.16 0.86 -20.96
C MET A 45 -3.88 0.67 -22.45
N THR A 46 -2.69 0.15 -22.76
CA THR A 46 -2.40 -0.74 -23.91
C THR A 46 -0.91 -0.97 -23.93
N GLN A 47 -0.44 -2.14 -23.48
CA GLN A 47 0.50 -3.03 -24.19
C GLN A 47 0.72 -4.28 -23.33
N ALA A 48 -0.08 -5.32 -23.58
CA ALA A 48 0.24 -6.68 -23.21
C ALA A 48 0.34 -7.49 -24.51
N THR A 49 1.51 -8.04 -24.80
CA THR A 49 1.65 -9.44 -25.26
C THR A 49 3.13 -9.82 -25.44
N GLN A 50 3.43 -11.06 -25.02
CA GLN A 50 4.57 -11.95 -25.30
C GLN A 50 5.73 -11.94 -24.29
N SER A 51 5.58 -12.78 -23.25
CA SER A 51 6.70 -13.46 -22.60
C SER A 51 7.10 -14.69 -23.42
N LEU A 52 8.37 -14.77 -23.81
CA LEU A 52 9.03 -15.99 -24.25
C LEU A 52 10.21 -16.20 -23.30
N ALA A 53 10.14 -17.29 -22.55
CA ALA A 53 11.19 -17.71 -21.62
C ALA A 53 12.50 -17.99 -22.38
N LEU A 54 13.58 -17.34 -21.96
CA LEU A 54 14.95 -17.77 -22.23
C LEU A 54 15.74 -17.69 -20.93
N ASN A 55 16.07 -18.87 -20.43
CA ASN A 55 16.97 -19.08 -19.30
C ASN A 55 18.39 -18.77 -19.79
N SER A 56 19.00 -17.69 -19.31
CA SER A 56 20.44 -17.45 -19.50
C SER A 56 21.05 -16.94 -18.21
N SER A 57 21.86 -17.79 -17.60
CA SER A 57 22.79 -17.43 -16.53
C SER A 57 23.81 -16.44 -17.10
N THR A 58 23.60 -15.14 -16.88
CA THR A 58 24.59 -14.10 -17.21
C THR A 58 25.30 -13.70 -15.94
N THR A 59 26.53 -14.18 -15.81
CA THR A 59 27.56 -13.60 -14.95
C THR A 59 27.66 -12.10 -15.22
N ALA A 60 27.41 -11.30 -14.19
CA ALA A 60 27.57 -9.85 -14.22
C ALA A 60 29.00 -9.47 -14.61
N ILE A 61 29.13 -8.69 -15.69
CA ILE A 61 30.35 -7.96 -15.99
C ILE A 61 30.17 -6.60 -15.32
N ALA A 62 30.85 -6.38 -14.20
CA ALA A 62 30.96 -5.06 -13.59
C ALA A 62 31.75 -4.13 -14.52
N SER A 63 31.13 -3.02 -14.93
CA SER A 63 31.85 -1.88 -15.51
C SER A 63 32.33 -0.96 -14.39
N ASP A 64 33.65 -0.76 -14.35
CA ASP A 64 34.42 0.03 -13.39
C ASP A 64 34.19 1.55 -13.53
N GLY A 65 32.94 1.99 -13.31
CA GLY A 65 32.53 3.41 -13.37
C GLY A 65 31.02 3.70 -13.21
N GLY A 66 30.17 2.69 -12.94
CA GLY A 66 28.72 2.86 -12.74
C GLY A 66 28.31 2.94 -11.26
N ILE A 67 27.19 3.59 -10.97
CA ILE A 67 26.57 3.64 -9.64
C ILE A 67 26.14 2.23 -9.23
N SER A 68 26.42 1.83 -7.98
CA SER A 68 26.07 0.49 -7.49
C SER A 68 24.55 0.33 -7.24
N VAL A 69 24.03 -0.90 -7.28
CA VAL A 69 22.63 -1.20 -6.91
C VAL A 69 22.30 -0.75 -5.49
N ALA A 70 23.24 -0.88 -4.55
CA ALA A 70 23.08 -0.42 -3.17
C ALA A 70 23.00 1.11 -3.09
N SER A 71 23.82 1.80 -3.90
CA SER A 71 23.80 3.26 -4.01
C SER A 71 22.47 3.79 -4.55
N TRP A 72 21.90 3.10 -5.55
CA TRP A 72 20.58 3.42 -6.06
C TRP A 72 19.47 3.20 -5.03
N ALA A 73 19.52 2.09 -4.28
CA ALA A 73 18.55 1.84 -3.23
C ALA A 73 18.60 2.92 -2.13
N ALA A 74 19.80 3.33 -1.72
CA ALA A 74 19.99 4.40 -0.74
C ALA A 74 19.45 5.75 -1.24
N ALA A 75 19.72 6.09 -2.51
CA ALA A 75 19.19 7.32 -3.12
C ALA A 75 17.66 7.32 -3.22
N VAL A 76 17.05 6.17 -3.57
CA VAL A 76 15.58 6.01 -3.61
C VAL A 76 14.98 6.22 -2.22
N ASP A 77 15.53 5.62 -1.15
CA ASP A 77 15.01 5.86 0.21
C ASP A 77 15.16 7.31 0.64
N LEU A 78 16.30 7.94 0.34
CA LEU A 78 16.55 9.34 0.69
C LEU A 78 15.58 10.28 -0.02
N ALA A 79 15.28 10.02 -1.31
CA ALA A 79 14.27 10.72 -2.09
C ALA A 79 12.86 10.48 -1.54
N ASP A 80 12.52 9.22 -1.25
CA ASP A 80 11.24 8.84 -0.65
C ASP A 80 11.03 9.54 0.70
N ARG A 81 12.10 9.70 1.49
CA ARG A 81 12.06 10.35 2.81
C ARG A 81 11.68 11.83 2.68
N GLN A 82 12.06 12.50 1.60
CA GLN A 82 11.66 13.91 1.37
C GLN A 82 10.14 14.07 1.32
N ARG A 83 9.42 13.09 0.75
CA ARG A 83 7.95 13.09 0.72
C ARG A 83 7.37 13.14 2.13
N MET A 84 7.87 12.27 3.02
CA MET A 84 7.44 12.22 4.41
C MET A 84 7.80 13.50 5.17
N LEU A 85 9.07 13.93 5.08
CA LEU A 85 9.57 15.11 5.80
C LEU A 85 8.79 16.37 5.43
N SER A 86 8.38 16.52 4.17
CA SER A 86 7.54 17.64 3.75
C SER A 86 6.21 17.73 4.51
N GLN A 87 5.54 16.59 4.70
CA GLN A 87 4.25 16.53 5.39
C GLN A 87 4.45 16.64 6.90
N ARG A 88 5.55 16.08 7.41
CA ARG A 88 5.94 16.18 8.82
C ARG A 88 6.22 17.62 9.24
N MET A 89 6.92 18.41 8.43
CA MET A 89 7.12 19.84 8.69
C MET A 89 5.79 20.62 8.75
N ALA A 90 4.88 20.34 7.81
CA ALA A 90 3.55 20.95 7.84
C ALA A 90 2.78 20.55 9.11
N LYS A 91 2.77 19.27 9.48
CA LYS A 91 2.19 18.79 10.74
C LYS A 91 2.76 19.53 11.95
N GLU A 92 4.08 19.56 12.08
CA GLU A 92 4.77 20.15 13.24
C GLU A 92 4.47 21.64 13.36
N PHE A 93 4.43 22.38 12.24
CA PHE A 93 3.99 23.78 12.24
C PHE A 93 2.53 23.93 12.69
N LEU A 94 1.61 23.13 12.13
CA LEU A 94 0.19 23.20 12.48
C LEU A 94 -0.08 22.85 13.95
N LEU A 95 0.71 21.94 14.54
CA LEU A 95 0.63 21.64 15.97
C LEU A 95 1.08 22.83 16.84
N VAL A 96 2.07 23.62 16.40
CA VAL A 96 2.43 24.89 17.06
C VAL A 96 1.27 25.90 16.96
N VAL A 97 0.63 26.01 15.80
CA VAL A 97 -0.54 26.90 15.58
C VAL A 97 -1.70 26.52 16.50
N LEU A 98 -1.92 25.23 16.72
CA LEU A 98 -2.93 24.67 17.62
C LEU A 98 -2.57 24.73 19.11
N ASP A 99 -1.40 25.27 19.48
CA ASP A 99 -0.87 25.28 20.85
C ASP A 99 -0.68 23.87 21.46
N VAL A 100 -0.49 22.85 20.61
CA VAL A 100 -0.21 21.47 21.02
C VAL A 100 1.30 21.29 21.13
N ASP A 101 1.81 21.22 22.37
CA ASP A 101 3.26 21.19 22.68
C ASP A 101 4.08 22.13 21.77
N PRO A 102 3.84 23.45 21.81
CA PRO A 102 4.44 24.39 20.86
C PRO A 102 5.97 24.42 20.97
N THR A 103 6.52 24.17 22.17
CA THR A 103 7.97 24.13 22.37
C THR A 103 8.58 22.87 21.76
N GLY A 104 7.99 21.69 22.01
CA GLY A 104 8.45 20.44 21.42
C GLY A 104 8.31 20.44 19.90
N ASN A 105 7.16 20.88 19.38
CA ASN A 105 6.93 20.91 17.93
C ASN A 105 7.78 21.95 17.21
N THR A 106 8.13 23.09 17.84
CA THR A 106 9.12 24.03 17.26
C THR A 106 10.50 23.38 17.14
N GLN A 107 10.93 22.60 18.14
CA GLN A 107 12.21 21.88 18.08
C GLN A 107 12.19 20.76 17.04
N LYS A 108 11.10 19.98 16.99
CA LYS A 108 10.89 18.94 15.98
C LYS A 108 10.95 19.54 14.57
N LEU A 109 10.20 20.63 14.33
CA LEU A 109 10.19 21.35 13.05
C LEU A 109 11.61 21.76 12.61
N ALA A 110 12.39 22.37 13.50
CA ALA A 110 13.76 22.75 13.18
C ALA A 110 14.64 21.54 12.80
N GLY A 111 14.50 20.42 13.52
CA GLY A 111 15.20 19.18 13.21
C GLY A 111 14.77 18.57 11.86
N THR A 112 13.47 18.56 11.58
CA THR A 112 12.90 18.06 10.31
C THR A 112 13.35 18.92 9.13
N MET A 113 13.40 20.25 9.29
CA MET A 113 13.91 21.17 8.28
C MET A 113 15.39 20.95 7.98
N GLU A 114 16.22 20.75 9.00
CA GLU A 114 17.64 20.43 8.82
C GLU A 114 17.80 19.10 8.08
N LEU A 115 17.09 18.06 8.52
CA LEU A 115 17.15 16.74 7.89
C LEU A 115 16.71 16.78 6.41
N PHE A 116 15.64 17.51 6.09
CA PHE A 116 15.21 17.73 4.71
C PHE A 116 16.31 18.42 3.91
N ASN A 117 16.86 19.52 4.44
CA ASN A 117 17.89 20.29 3.75
C ASN A 117 19.17 19.48 3.50
N THR A 118 19.70 18.78 4.50
CA THR A 118 20.89 17.93 4.33
C THR A 118 20.64 16.83 3.30
N SER A 119 19.47 16.18 3.35
CA SER A 119 19.11 15.13 2.40
C SER A 119 18.99 15.67 0.98
N GLN A 120 18.35 16.83 0.80
CA GLN A 120 18.20 17.48 -0.50
C GLN A 120 19.55 17.88 -1.10
N VAL A 121 20.47 18.39 -0.28
CA VAL A 121 21.85 18.68 -0.72
C VAL A 121 22.54 17.39 -1.16
N ALA A 122 22.47 16.33 -0.35
CA ALA A 122 23.05 15.03 -0.69
C ALA A 122 22.49 14.45 -2.00
N LEU A 123 21.18 14.56 -2.25
CA LEU A 123 20.57 14.14 -3.52
C LEU A 123 21.06 14.98 -4.70
N SER A 124 21.34 16.27 -4.50
CA SER A 124 21.79 17.18 -5.57
C SER A 124 23.27 17.08 -5.93
N THR A 125 24.15 16.79 -4.96
CA THR A 125 25.60 16.78 -5.18
C THR A 125 26.27 15.43 -4.96
N GLY A 126 25.54 14.44 -4.45
CA GLY A 126 26.12 13.27 -3.78
C GLY A 126 26.67 13.63 -2.40
N ASP A 127 26.98 12.61 -1.59
CA ASP A 127 27.56 12.79 -0.25
C ASP A 127 28.71 11.80 0.04
N PRO A 128 29.85 11.88 -0.68
CA PRO A 128 30.93 10.90 -0.56
C PRO A 128 31.58 10.85 0.83
N ASP A 129 31.41 11.89 1.66
CA ASP A 129 32.06 12.01 2.97
C ASP A 129 31.18 11.51 4.12
N ALA A 130 29.85 11.74 4.09
CA ALA A 130 28.94 11.27 5.14
C ALA A 130 28.19 9.99 4.76
N ASP A 131 27.83 9.79 3.49
CA ASP A 131 27.28 8.53 2.99
C ASP A 131 27.77 8.24 1.55
N PRO A 132 28.87 7.46 1.40
CA PRO A 132 29.45 7.17 0.09
C PRO A 132 28.52 6.36 -0.82
N THR A 133 27.37 5.92 -0.31
CA THR A 133 26.35 5.25 -1.11
C THR A 133 25.48 6.24 -1.89
N ILE A 134 25.38 7.52 -1.52
CA ILE A 134 24.52 8.49 -2.23
C ILE A 134 25.29 9.12 -3.42
N PRO A 135 24.94 8.77 -4.68
CA PRO A 135 25.59 9.33 -5.84
C PRO A 135 24.99 10.70 -6.20
N ALA A 136 25.78 11.52 -6.90
CA ALA A 136 25.25 12.68 -7.60
C ALA A 136 24.22 12.25 -8.67
N PRO A 137 23.25 13.12 -9.03
CA PRO A 137 22.21 12.75 -9.98
C PRO A 137 22.82 12.41 -11.35
N PRO A 138 22.58 11.21 -11.90
CA PRO A 138 23.27 10.77 -13.11
C PRO A 138 22.57 11.18 -14.41
N THR A 139 21.38 11.80 -14.34
CA THR A 139 20.59 12.21 -15.51
C THR A 139 20.13 13.66 -15.39
N ASP A 140 20.06 14.36 -16.53
CA ASP A 140 19.55 15.74 -16.61
C ASP A 140 18.08 15.84 -16.12
N SER A 141 17.27 14.81 -16.38
CA SER A 141 15.87 14.71 -15.91
C SER A 141 15.80 14.74 -14.38
N LEU A 142 16.70 14.00 -13.73
CA LEU A 142 16.72 13.90 -12.29
C LEU A 142 17.25 15.20 -11.66
N GLU A 143 18.28 15.79 -12.26
CA GLU A 143 18.78 17.11 -11.88
C GLU A 143 17.67 18.19 -11.97
N GLU A 144 16.87 18.18 -13.04
CA GLU A 144 15.72 19.06 -13.20
C GLU A 144 14.68 18.88 -12.08
N LYS A 145 14.29 17.63 -11.78
CA LYS A 145 13.30 17.33 -10.73
C LYS A 145 13.80 17.67 -9.33
N ILE A 146 15.06 17.42 -9.03
CA ILE A 146 15.72 17.89 -7.80
C ILE A 146 15.73 19.43 -7.76
N GLY A 147 15.95 20.08 -8.90
CA GLY A 147 15.83 21.53 -9.05
C GLY A 147 14.45 22.07 -8.67
N PHE A 148 13.37 21.42 -9.13
CA PHE A 148 12.00 21.80 -8.73
C PHE A 148 11.80 21.71 -7.22
N VAL A 149 12.18 20.59 -6.60
CA VAL A 149 12.12 20.42 -5.13
C VAL A 149 12.92 21.52 -4.43
N SER A 150 14.10 21.87 -4.95
CA SER A 150 14.97 22.90 -4.34
C SER A 150 14.34 24.30 -4.40
N VAL A 151 13.66 24.64 -5.49
CA VAL A 151 12.92 25.91 -5.62
C VAL A 151 11.78 25.97 -4.61
N THR A 152 10.93 24.95 -4.60
CA THR A 152 9.77 24.90 -3.69
C THR A 152 10.21 24.81 -2.22
N TRP A 153 11.30 24.12 -1.92
CA TRP A 153 11.91 24.08 -0.59
C TRP A 153 12.36 25.46 -0.11
N SER A 154 12.95 26.28 -0.98
CA SER A 154 13.38 27.63 -0.61
C SER A 154 12.20 28.52 -0.19
N GLU A 155 11.05 28.37 -0.84
CA GLU A 155 9.81 29.05 -0.46
C GLU A 155 9.24 28.48 0.84
N PHE A 156 9.15 27.14 0.93
CA PHE A 156 8.55 26.48 2.09
C PHE A 156 9.33 26.74 3.38
N SER A 157 10.65 26.58 3.34
CA SER A 157 11.52 26.80 4.50
C SER A 157 11.49 28.25 5.01
N ALA A 158 11.24 29.23 4.13
CA ALA A 158 11.05 30.62 4.53
C ALA A 158 9.72 30.83 5.26
N LEU A 159 8.66 30.16 4.80
CA LEU A 159 7.34 30.20 5.46
C LEU A 159 7.35 29.49 6.82
N LEU A 160 8.20 28.49 7.02
CA LEU A 160 8.27 27.75 8.28
C LEU A 160 9.11 28.47 9.36
N GLN A 161 9.71 29.62 9.05
CA GLN A 161 10.45 30.41 10.04
C GLN A 161 9.52 31.05 11.07
N ASP A 162 10.01 31.18 12.30
CA ASP A 162 9.31 31.79 13.43
C ASP A 162 7.88 31.24 13.65
N PRO A 163 7.73 29.92 13.87
CA PRO A 163 6.41 29.26 13.93
C PRO A 163 5.53 29.74 15.09
N VAL A 164 6.11 30.41 16.10
CA VAL A 164 5.38 30.96 17.25
C VAL A 164 4.64 32.25 16.89
N ASN A 165 5.14 33.04 15.94
CA ASN A 165 4.56 34.31 15.53
C ASN A 165 3.93 34.21 14.12
N TRP A 166 3.07 33.21 13.94
CA TRP A 166 2.42 32.96 12.65
C TRP A 166 1.32 33.97 12.32
N THR A 167 0.98 34.09 11.02
CA THR A 167 -0.21 34.84 10.56
C THR A 167 -1.17 33.95 9.76
N PRO A 168 -2.47 34.29 9.67
CA PRO A 168 -3.41 33.53 8.85
C PRO A 168 -2.98 33.42 7.37
N GLU A 169 -2.41 34.50 6.80
CA GLU A 169 -1.91 34.47 5.43
C GLU A 169 -0.71 33.52 5.26
N GLN A 170 0.17 33.44 6.26
CA GLN A 170 1.30 32.50 6.28
C GLN A 170 0.79 31.06 6.38
N LEU A 171 -0.22 30.80 7.21
CA LEU A 171 -0.86 29.49 7.33
C LEU A 171 -1.45 29.03 5.99
N ASP A 172 -2.21 29.89 5.31
CA ASP A 172 -2.79 29.57 3.99
C ASP A 172 -1.69 29.24 2.96
N GLN A 173 -0.58 29.99 2.96
CA GLN A 173 0.56 29.73 2.09
C GLN A 173 1.26 28.41 2.43
N ILE A 174 1.44 28.10 3.71
CA ILE A 174 2.05 26.84 4.17
C ILE A 174 1.27 25.64 3.66
N VAL A 175 -0.07 25.66 3.73
CA VAL A 175 -0.90 24.55 3.24
C VAL A 175 -0.69 24.33 1.74
N ILE A 176 -0.71 25.41 0.95
CA ILE A 176 -0.51 25.35 -0.51
C ILE A 176 0.89 24.84 -0.86
N VAL A 177 1.93 25.41 -0.24
CA VAL A 177 3.32 25.07 -0.55
C VAL A 177 3.67 23.67 -0.05
N ALA A 178 3.08 23.21 1.07
CA ALA A 178 3.25 21.83 1.56
C ALA A 178 2.73 20.77 0.58
N ASP A 179 1.64 21.05 -0.14
CA ASP A 179 1.11 20.14 -1.17
C ASP A 179 1.92 20.23 -2.48
N GLN A 180 2.42 21.42 -2.83
CA GLN A 180 3.30 21.59 -3.98
C GLN A 180 4.62 20.85 -3.79
N ILE A 181 5.29 21.02 -2.65
CA ILE A 181 6.58 20.35 -2.40
C ILE A 181 6.41 18.83 -2.32
N LEU A 182 5.29 18.33 -1.79
CA LEU A 182 4.98 16.90 -1.83
C LEU A 182 4.90 16.39 -3.26
N SER A 183 4.21 17.12 -4.13
CA SER A 183 4.09 16.78 -5.54
C SER A 183 5.45 16.74 -6.23
N ASP A 184 6.31 17.72 -5.98
CA ASP A 184 7.67 17.77 -6.53
C ASP A 184 8.53 16.61 -6.00
N CYS A 185 8.44 16.29 -4.70
CA CYS A 185 9.14 15.15 -4.11
C CYS A 185 8.64 13.80 -4.68
N ILE A 186 7.35 13.66 -4.97
CA ILE A 186 6.77 12.47 -5.62
C ILE A 186 7.34 12.32 -7.04
N LEU A 187 7.40 13.40 -7.82
CA LEU A 187 7.95 13.36 -9.18
C LEU A 187 9.44 13.00 -9.19
N MET A 188 10.22 13.58 -8.27
CA MET A 188 11.63 13.24 -8.08
C MET A 188 11.81 11.77 -7.71
N THR A 189 11.02 11.28 -6.75
CA THR A 189 11.04 9.88 -6.32
C THR A 189 10.76 8.92 -7.47
N TYR A 190 9.73 9.18 -8.27
CA TYR A 190 9.40 8.32 -9.40
C TYR A 190 10.53 8.26 -10.44
N ASP A 191 11.25 9.36 -10.66
CA ASP A 191 12.40 9.39 -11.56
C ASP A 191 13.59 8.59 -11.01
N TYR A 192 13.86 8.69 -9.71
CA TYR A 192 14.85 7.87 -9.03
C TYR A 192 14.52 6.38 -9.19
N GLN A 193 13.27 5.98 -8.94
CA GLN A 193 12.82 4.60 -9.08
C GLN A 193 12.91 4.09 -10.52
N GLU A 194 12.51 4.90 -11.51
CA GLU A 194 12.61 4.55 -12.93
C GLU A 194 14.06 4.42 -13.39
N THR A 195 14.94 5.33 -12.96
CA THR A 195 16.36 5.27 -13.31
C THR A 195 17.05 4.08 -12.65
N ALA A 196 16.76 3.81 -11.38
CA ALA A 196 17.28 2.66 -10.65
C ALA A 196 16.88 1.33 -11.30
N GLU A 197 15.65 1.22 -11.80
CA GLU A 197 15.15 0.04 -12.52
C GLU A 197 15.94 -0.22 -13.81
N VAL A 198 16.22 0.84 -14.60
CA VAL A 198 17.04 0.74 -15.82
C VAL A 198 18.46 0.26 -15.53
N GLU A 199 19.04 0.69 -14.41
CA GLU A 199 20.39 0.32 -13.96
C GLU A 199 20.45 -1.06 -13.27
N GLY A 200 19.36 -1.82 -13.27
CA GLY A 200 19.32 -3.20 -12.82
C GLY A 200 19.07 -3.38 -11.32
N VAL A 201 18.49 -2.39 -10.64
CA VAL A 201 17.91 -2.61 -9.31
C VAL A 201 16.66 -3.50 -9.46
N THR A 202 16.81 -4.80 -9.25
CA THR A 202 15.76 -5.81 -9.49
C THR A 202 14.70 -5.90 -8.39
N ARG A 203 14.55 -4.89 -7.53
CA ARG A 203 13.48 -4.88 -6.52
C ARG A 203 12.16 -4.49 -7.18
N ALA A 204 11.06 -5.10 -6.74
CA ALA A 204 9.75 -4.75 -7.29
C ALA A 204 9.46 -3.27 -6.98
N LYS A 205 9.56 -2.41 -8.00
CA LYS A 205 9.28 -0.97 -7.92
C LYS A 205 7.97 -0.66 -7.21
N ALA A 206 6.95 -1.47 -7.47
CA ALA A 206 5.66 -1.36 -6.82
C ALA A 206 5.72 -1.60 -5.30
N GLN A 207 6.46 -2.60 -4.82
CA GLN A 207 6.60 -2.84 -3.37
C GLN A 207 7.30 -1.67 -2.68
N LEU A 208 8.39 -1.16 -3.26
CA LEU A 208 9.11 -0.01 -2.70
C LEU A 208 8.27 1.26 -2.70
N ASP A 209 7.53 1.56 -3.76
CA ASP A 209 6.65 2.73 -3.78
C ASP A 209 5.53 2.60 -2.73
N TYR A 210 4.89 1.43 -2.64
CA TYR A 210 3.79 1.21 -1.69
C TYR A 210 4.28 1.27 -0.23
N ALA A 211 5.44 0.69 0.09
CA ALA A 211 6.03 0.78 1.42
C ALA A 211 6.51 2.21 1.72
N GLY A 212 7.23 2.83 0.77
CA GLY A 212 7.80 4.16 0.92
C GLY A 212 6.75 5.26 1.09
N ARG A 213 5.55 5.10 0.49
CA ARG A 213 4.46 6.07 0.68
C ARG A 213 3.72 5.91 2.01
N GLN A 214 3.76 4.76 2.67
CA GLN A 214 3.06 4.57 3.96
C GLN A 214 3.51 5.60 5.00
N ARG A 215 4.82 5.79 5.18
CA ARG A 215 5.36 6.80 6.11
C ARG A 215 4.89 8.23 5.79
N MET A 216 4.81 8.58 4.50
CA MET A 216 4.27 9.87 4.08
C MET A 216 2.78 9.99 4.39
N LEU A 217 1.99 8.96 4.10
CA LEU A 217 0.55 8.94 4.34
C LEU A 217 0.22 9.09 5.84
N VAL A 218 1.03 8.50 6.74
CA VAL A 218 0.89 8.67 8.20
C VAL A 218 1.04 10.14 8.60
N GLN A 219 2.08 10.81 8.12
CA GLN A 219 2.33 12.22 8.40
C GLN A 219 1.29 13.13 7.72
N LYS A 220 0.84 12.78 6.51
CA LYS A 220 -0.22 13.48 5.79
C LYS A 220 -1.57 13.40 6.51
N MET A 221 -1.94 12.23 7.06
CA MET A 221 -3.14 12.09 7.90
C MET A 221 -3.06 13.01 9.12
N ALA A 222 -1.92 13.09 9.79
CA ALA A 222 -1.74 13.96 10.95
C ALA A 222 -1.84 15.45 10.59
N LYS A 223 -1.25 15.87 9.45
CA LYS A 223 -1.40 17.22 8.89
C LYS A 223 -2.87 17.54 8.62
N GLU A 224 -3.58 16.63 7.95
CA GLU A 224 -4.99 16.83 7.57
C GLU A 224 -5.92 16.86 8.80
N ALA A 225 -5.65 16.02 9.80
CA ALA A 225 -6.34 16.09 11.09
C ALA A 225 -6.11 17.43 11.79
N ALA A 226 -4.89 17.98 11.74
CA ALA A 226 -4.61 19.32 12.28
C ALA A 226 -5.36 20.43 11.52
N LEU A 227 -5.52 20.31 10.19
CA LEU A 227 -6.33 21.24 9.40
C LEU A 227 -7.81 21.16 9.77
N VAL A 228 -8.34 19.96 10.02
CA VAL A 228 -9.70 19.75 10.56
C VAL A 228 -9.84 20.40 11.94
N ALA A 229 -8.86 20.23 12.83
CA ALA A 229 -8.85 20.85 14.16
C ALA A 229 -8.90 22.40 14.09
N LEU A 230 -8.17 22.99 13.13
CA LEU A 230 -8.18 24.43 12.87
C LEU A 230 -9.47 24.93 12.20
N GLY A 231 -10.29 24.02 11.64
CA GLY A 231 -11.41 24.38 10.78
C GLY A 231 -10.99 25.00 9.44
N ALA A 232 -9.73 24.81 9.04
CA ALA A 232 -9.18 25.34 7.80
C ALA A 232 -9.64 24.50 6.61
N ASP A 233 -10.37 25.12 5.68
CA ASP A 233 -10.98 24.45 4.52
C ASP A 233 -11.65 23.12 4.88
N LEU A 234 -12.50 23.17 5.91
CA LEU A 234 -12.96 21.99 6.66
C LEU A 234 -13.49 20.86 5.78
N ASP A 235 -14.35 21.15 4.80
CA ASP A 235 -14.92 20.15 3.91
C ASP A 235 -13.84 19.40 3.11
N ASN A 236 -12.86 20.13 2.57
CA ASN A 236 -11.75 19.56 1.81
C ASN A 236 -10.76 18.83 2.73
N SER A 237 -10.50 19.35 3.93
CA SER A 237 -9.62 18.72 4.92
C SER A 237 -10.20 17.38 5.41
N VAL A 238 -11.51 17.33 5.69
CA VAL A 238 -12.21 16.08 6.05
C VAL A 238 -12.22 15.08 4.89
N SER A 239 -12.44 15.55 3.66
CA SER A 239 -12.38 14.68 2.48
C SER A 239 -10.98 14.11 2.27
N SER A 240 -9.96 14.97 2.30
CA SER A 240 -8.55 14.60 2.13
C SER A 240 -8.11 13.60 3.20
N LEU A 241 -8.46 13.82 4.46
CA LEU A 241 -8.16 12.89 5.54
C LEU A 241 -8.76 11.50 5.28
N ARG A 242 -10.03 11.43 4.89
CA ARG A 242 -10.71 10.17 4.55
C ARG A 242 -10.02 9.45 3.40
N ASP A 243 -9.64 10.19 2.36
CA ASP A 243 -8.96 9.62 1.19
C ASP A 243 -7.56 9.11 1.56
N THR A 244 -6.79 9.87 2.34
CA THR A 244 -5.47 9.45 2.82
C THR A 244 -5.55 8.19 3.69
N MET A 245 -6.56 8.07 4.56
CA MET A 245 -6.82 6.84 5.32
C MET A 245 -7.10 5.64 4.41
N GLY A 246 -7.92 5.84 3.37
CA GLY A 246 -8.21 4.82 2.36
C GLY A 246 -6.94 4.38 1.65
N PHE A 247 -6.15 5.34 1.14
CA PHE A 247 -4.88 5.05 0.48
C PHE A 247 -3.89 4.31 1.38
N PHE A 248 -3.80 4.66 2.68
CA PHE A 248 -2.93 3.93 3.61
C PHE A 248 -3.38 2.48 3.78
N ALA A 249 -4.66 2.27 4.08
CA ALA A 249 -5.23 0.93 4.28
C ALA A 249 -5.09 0.05 3.03
N ASP A 250 -5.39 0.59 1.86
CA ASP A 250 -5.27 -0.12 0.58
C ASP A 250 -3.81 -0.45 0.27
N SER A 251 -2.89 0.49 0.52
CA SER A 251 -1.45 0.24 0.33
C SER A 251 -0.94 -0.86 1.26
N HIS A 252 -1.35 -0.83 2.51
CA HIS A 252 -0.97 -1.82 3.53
C HIS A 252 -1.47 -3.21 3.18
N SER A 253 -2.76 -3.33 2.85
CA SER A 253 -3.33 -4.60 2.40
C SER A 253 -2.68 -5.09 1.11
N ALA A 254 -2.39 -4.20 0.16
CA ALA A 254 -1.77 -4.56 -1.11
C ALA A 254 -0.35 -5.11 -0.95
N LEU A 255 0.43 -4.56 -0.02
CA LEU A 255 1.77 -5.04 0.32
C LEU A 255 1.74 -6.45 0.91
N ILE A 256 0.84 -6.69 1.87
CA ILE A 256 0.75 -7.98 2.56
C ILE A 256 0.15 -9.05 1.64
N ARG A 257 -0.98 -8.74 1.00
CA ARG A 257 -1.82 -9.72 0.30
C ARG A 257 -1.58 -9.78 -1.21
N GLY A 258 -0.81 -8.84 -1.75
CA GLY A 258 -0.60 -8.72 -3.18
C GLY A 258 -1.81 -8.14 -3.92
N VAL A 259 -1.59 -7.73 -5.16
CA VAL A 259 -2.63 -7.26 -6.09
C VAL A 259 -2.29 -7.78 -7.48
N THR A 260 -3.03 -8.78 -7.94
CA THR A 260 -2.84 -9.40 -9.26
C THR A 260 -2.99 -8.40 -10.41
N ALA A 261 -3.91 -7.44 -10.29
CA ALA A 261 -4.17 -6.42 -11.31
C ALA A 261 -2.97 -5.50 -11.58
N THR A 262 -2.11 -5.25 -10.58
CA THR A 262 -0.91 -4.41 -10.71
C THR A 262 0.37 -5.25 -10.80
N GLY A 263 0.27 -6.58 -10.72
CA GLY A 263 1.42 -7.48 -10.64
C GLY A 263 2.18 -7.40 -9.33
N LEU A 264 1.58 -6.82 -8.28
CA LEU A 264 2.18 -6.75 -6.95
C LEU A 264 2.05 -8.11 -6.28
N ALA A 265 3.17 -8.79 -6.05
CA ALA A 265 3.21 -10.05 -5.33
C ALA A 265 2.91 -9.85 -3.83
N PRO A 266 2.26 -10.81 -3.15
CA PRO A 266 2.12 -10.81 -1.71
C PRO A 266 3.48 -10.86 -1.02
N THR A 267 3.51 -10.46 0.26
CA THR A 267 4.71 -10.59 1.08
C THR A 267 4.76 -11.98 1.70
N GLU A 268 5.82 -12.72 1.40
CA GLU A 268 6.01 -14.10 1.88
C GLU A 268 7.16 -14.22 2.88
N GLU A 269 8.05 -13.22 2.94
CA GLU A 269 9.21 -13.21 3.83
C GLU A 269 8.77 -12.95 5.28
N VAL A 270 9.05 -13.90 6.18
CA VAL A 270 8.53 -13.89 7.54
C VAL A 270 8.92 -12.65 8.34
N CYS A 271 10.13 -12.15 8.14
CA CYS A 271 10.60 -10.96 8.84
C CYS A 271 9.96 -9.67 8.32
N THR A 272 9.63 -9.63 7.03
CA THR A 272 8.88 -8.51 6.46
C THR A 272 7.44 -8.55 6.98
N LEU A 273 6.82 -9.73 7.05
CA LEU A 273 5.48 -9.90 7.64
C LEU A 273 5.44 -9.50 9.11
N GLU A 274 6.46 -9.83 9.92
CA GLU A 274 6.56 -9.39 11.32
C GLU A 274 6.58 -7.86 11.44
N ALA A 275 7.39 -7.19 10.61
CA ALA A 275 7.42 -5.73 10.57
C ALA A 275 6.06 -5.15 10.14
N MET A 276 5.40 -5.77 9.14
CA MET A 276 4.06 -5.39 8.69
C MET A 276 2.98 -5.64 9.77
N SER A 277 3.13 -6.68 10.60
CA SER A 277 2.24 -6.96 11.73
C SER A 277 2.30 -5.85 12.77
N SER A 278 3.50 -5.32 13.05
CA SER A 278 3.67 -4.15 13.92
C SER A 278 2.99 -2.89 13.35
N VAL A 279 3.04 -2.71 12.02
CA VAL A 279 2.32 -1.63 11.33
C VAL A 279 0.80 -1.82 11.46
N SER A 280 0.28 -3.04 11.23
CA SER A 280 -1.14 -3.37 11.41
C SER A 280 -1.62 -3.03 12.82
N TYR A 281 -0.89 -3.52 13.83
CA TYR A 281 -1.21 -3.29 15.22
C TYR A 281 -1.26 -1.80 15.57
N SER A 282 -0.23 -1.03 15.19
CA SER A 282 -0.21 0.41 15.45
C SER A 282 -1.32 1.16 14.69
N TRP A 283 -1.64 0.72 13.47
CA TRP A 283 -2.74 1.26 12.67
C TRP A 283 -4.11 1.03 13.32
N ASP A 284 -4.35 -0.10 13.97
CA ASP A 284 -5.62 -0.40 14.64
C ASP A 284 -5.93 0.55 15.81
N PHE A 285 -4.93 1.18 16.41
CA PHE A 285 -5.11 2.25 17.40
C PHE A 285 -5.17 3.65 16.79
N TYR A 286 -4.50 3.88 15.65
CA TYR A 286 -4.49 5.19 14.99
C TYR A 286 -5.76 5.42 14.16
N ARG A 287 -6.24 4.40 13.46
CA ARG A 287 -7.40 4.47 12.56
C ARG A 287 -8.69 4.93 13.27
N PRO A 288 -9.08 4.39 14.45
CA PRO A 288 -10.31 4.83 15.12
C PRO A 288 -10.28 6.31 15.48
N LEU A 289 -9.11 6.84 15.87
CA LEU A 289 -8.92 8.27 16.14
C LEU A 289 -9.17 9.10 14.88
N MET A 290 -8.62 8.69 13.74
CA MET A 290 -8.84 9.38 12.46
C MET A 290 -10.32 9.30 12.02
N ILE A 291 -10.98 8.15 12.18
CA ILE A 291 -12.42 7.98 11.91
C ILE A 291 -13.24 8.94 12.76
N GLN A 292 -12.92 9.07 14.04
CA GLN A 292 -13.61 9.97 14.95
C GLN A 292 -13.49 11.43 14.48
N ILE A 293 -12.28 11.90 14.15
CA ILE A 293 -12.06 13.26 13.65
C ILE A 293 -12.83 13.51 12.34
N VAL A 294 -12.85 12.55 11.42
CA VAL A 294 -13.62 12.63 10.16
C VAL A 294 -15.13 12.71 10.44
N TYR A 295 -15.62 11.95 11.42
CA TYR A 295 -17.04 11.91 11.77
C TYR A 295 -17.49 13.18 12.49
N ASP A 296 -16.73 13.61 13.50
CA ASP A 296 -17.02 14.78 14.31
C ASP A 296 -16.76 16.08 13.52
N GLN A 297 -15.95 16.03 12.46
CA GLN A 297 -15.48 17.19 11.69
C GLN A 297 -14.81 18.24 12.58
N ALA A 298 -14.15 17.76 13.63
CA ALA A 298 -13.46 18.54 14.64
C ALA A 298 -12.46 17.62 15.35
N ALA A 299 -11.45 18.23 15.98
CA ALA A 299 -10.54 17.53 16.87
C ALA A 299 -10.21 18.45 18.05
N SER A 300 -10.21 17.90 19.26
CA SER A 300 -9.78 18.60 20.46
C SER A 300 -8.26 18.60 20.60
N ASP A 301 -7.71 19.44 21.47
CA ASP A 301 -6.27 19.45 21.79
C ASP A 301 -5.79 18.06 22.24
N ALA A 302 -6.62 17.35 23.04
CA ALA A 302 -6.33 15.99 23.48
C ALA A 302 -6.32 14.98 22.33
N ASP A 303 -7.22 15.14 21.34
CA ASP A 303 -7.18 14.33 20.13
C ASP A 303 -5.89 14.60 19.38
N MET A 304 -5.50 15.87 19.21
CA MET A 304 -4.30 16.27 18.47
C MET A 304 -2.98 15.87 19.15
N GLU A 305 -2.90 15.88 20.47
CA GLU A 305 -1.79 15.26 21.21
C GLU A 305 -1.68 13.77 20.88
N ALA A 306 -2.82 13.07 20.86
CA ALA A 306 -2.87 11.66 20.56
C ALA A 306 -2.58 11.35 19.08
N VAL A 307 -2.97 12.24 18.16
CA VAL A 307 -2.59 12.19 16.74
C VAL A 307 -1.09 12.33 16.61
N SER A 308 -0.48 13.33 17.25
CA SER A 308 0.96 13.57 17.17
C SER A 308 1.74 12.34 17.61
N VAL A 309 1.45 11.78 18.79
CA VAL A 309 2.17 10.62 19.34
C VAL A 309 2.00 9.40 18.45
N ARG A 310 0.76 9.03 18.10
CA ARG A 310 0.50 7.83 17.29
C ARG A 310 1.06 7.93 15.88
N SER A 311 1.07 9.14 15.29
CA SER A 311 1.68 9.35 13.97
C SER A 311 3.20 9.14 14.02
N ASP A 312 3.87 9.61 15.08
CA ASP A 312 5.32 9.43 15.25
C ASP A 312 5.65 7.94 15.50
N ASP A 313 4.85 7.23 16.30
CA ASP A 313 5.04 5.79 16.56
C ASP A 313 4.81 4.94 15.30
N LEU A 314 3.73 5.21 14.55
CA LEU A 314 3.43 4.49 13.32
C LEU A 314 4.45 4.76 12.21
N GLU A 315 5.01 5.99 12.13
CA GLU A 315 6.13 6.30 11.23
C GLU A 315 7.32 5.34 11.47
N VAL A 316 7.70 5.09 12.73
CA VAL A 316 8.81 4.19 13.08
C VAL A 316 8.57 2.78 12.57
N PHE A 317 7.36 2.23 12.75
CA PHE A 317 7.04 0.89 12.25
C PHE A 317 7.02 0.84 10.73
N THR A 318 6.46 1.85 10.06
CA THR A 318 6.47 1.91 8.58
C THR A 318 7.89 2.06 8.02
N GLN A 319 8.80 2.72 8.73
CA GLN A 319 10.22 2.77 8.37
C GLN A 319 10.87 1.39 8.51
N THR A 320 10.62 0.68 9.61
CA THR A 320 11.16 -0.68 9.79
C THR A 320 10.64 -1.62 8.69
N ALA A 321 9.36 -1.55 8.34
CA ALA A 321 8.81 -2.31 7.23
C ALA A 321 9.50 -1.98 5.89
N LEU A 322 9.70 -0.69 5.58
CA LEU A 322 10.43 -0.27 4.39
C LEU A 322 11.85 -0.83 4.36
N ASP A 323 12.57 -0.80 5.48
CA ASP A 323 13.93 -1.33 5.59
C ASP A 323 13.97 -2.83 5.23
N HIS A 324 12.94 -3.59 5.65
CA HIS A 324 12.79 -5.01 5.26
C HIS A 324 12.55 -5.19 3.75
N TYR A 325 11.67 -4.40 3.13
CA TYR A 325 11.50 -4.40 1.66
C TYR A 325 12.77 -3.95 0.92
N MET A 326 13.58 -3.12 1.57
CA MET A 326 14.87 -2.64 1.06
C MET A 326 16.03 -3.62 1.32
N GLY A 327 15.76 -4.88 1.60
CA GLY A 327 16.78 -5.91 1.81
C GLY A 327 16.89 -6.26 3.28
N GLY A 328 16.22 -7.36 3.62
CA GLY A 328 15.85 -7.74 4.98
C GLY A 328 17.01 -7.90 5.97
N LEU A 329 16.82 -7.25 7.11
CA LEU A 329 17.41 -7.58 8.40
C LEU A 329 16.95 -8.98 8.82
N ASN A 330 17.85 -9.75 9.46
CA ASN A 330 17.46 -11.01 10.08
C ASN A 330 16.65 -10.70 11.35
N CYS A 331 15.41 -11.18 11.40
CA CYS A 331 14.60 -11.20 12.61
C CYS A 331 14.68 -12.58 13.28
N SER A 332 14.34 -12.65 14.57
CA SER A 332 14.15 -13.90 15.29
C SER A 332 12.83 -13.82 16.03
N ILE A 333 11.84 -14.55 15.53
CA ILE A 333 10.51 -14.62 16.13
C ILE A 333 10.56 -15.74 17.16
N THR A 334 10.29 -15.43 18.42
CA THR A 334 10.29 -16.39 19.52
C THR A 334 9.00 -16.22 20.29
N PRO A 335 7.93 -16.93 19.89
CA PRO A 335 6.66 -16.82 20.56
C PRO A 335 6.77 -17.28 22.02
N THR A 336 6.01 -16.62 22.88
CA THR A 336 5.77 -17.03 24.26
C THR A 336 4.94 -18.31 24.32
N ASP A 337 4.90 -18.98 25.48
CA ASP A 337 4.06 -20.18 25.67
C ASP A 337 2.58 -19.93 25.32
N ALA A 338 2.07 -18.72 25.60
CA ALA A 338 0.68 -18.35 25.29
C ALA A 338 0.46 -18.18 23.78
N GLU A 339 1.39 -17.49 23.10
CA GLU A 339 1.34 -17.31 21.65
C GLU A 339 1.48 -18.64 20.91
N TRP A 340 2.35 -19.54 21.38
CA TRP A 340 2.47 -20.90 20.84
C TRP A 340 1.17 -21.70 20.93
N ILE A 341 0.49 -21.66 22.08
CA ILE A 341 -0.81 -22.32 22.25
C ILE A 341 -1.82 -21.76 21.25
N ASN A 342 -1.90 -20.44 21.12
CA ASN A 342 -2.83 -19.79 20.19
C ASN A 342 -2.55 -20.20 18.73
N LEU A 343 -1.28 -20.19 18.30
CA LEU A 343 -0.89 -20.58 16.95
C LEU A 343 -1.29 -22.03 16.63
N ILE A 344 -1.03 -22.96 17.55
CA ILE A 344 -1.37 -24.38 17.38
C ILE A 344 -2.90 -24.57 17.36
N ASP A 345 -3.61 -23.92 18.28
CA ASP A 345 -5.09 -24.01 18.35
C ASP A 345 -5.74 -23.45 17.08
N MET A 346 -5.23 -22.33 16.56
CA MET A 346 -5.69 -21.73 15.31
C MET A 346 -5.39 -22.61 14.10
N ALA A 347 -4.17 -23.13 13.97
CA ALA A 347 -3.81 -24.06 12.90
C ALA A 347 -4.70 -25.32 12.92
N GLY A 348 -4.95 -25.90 14.11
CA GLY A 348 -5.86 -27.04 14.26
C GLY A 348 -7.32 -26.68 13.94
N PHE A 349 -7.76 -25.47 14.30
CA PHE A 349 -9.11 -24.98 13.98
C PHE A 349 -9.32 -24.79 12.47
N GLN A 350 -8.27 -24.40 11.75
CA GLN A 350 -8.29 -24.19 10.31
C GLN A 350 -8.73 -25.45 9.53
N GLY A 351 -8.19 -26.62 9.88
CA GLY A 351 -8.62 -27.90 9.27
C GLY A 351 -10.11 -28.19 9.48
N MET A 352 -10.66 -27.85 10.65
CA MET A 352 -12.10 -27.99 10.91
C MET A 352 -12.93 -27.03 10.06
N LEU A 353 -12.48 -25.78 9.87
CA LEU A 353 -13.16 -24.79 9.03
C LEU A 353 -13.24 -25.25 7.56
N VAL A 354 -12.14 -25.77 6.99
CA VAL A 354 -12.13 -26.33 5.63
C VAL A 354 -13.15 -27.48 5.48
N GLN A 355 -13.16 -28.43 6.42
CA GLN A 355 -14.13 -29.52 6.42
C GLN A 355 -15.57 -29.03 6.55
N ARG A 356 -15.80 -28.02 7.40
CA ARG A 356 -17.11 -27.41 7.61
C ARG A 356 -17.60 -26.73 6.34
N THR A 357 -16.74 -26.00 5.63
CA THR A 357 -17.05 -25.36 4.33
C THR A 357 -17.56 -26.39 3.33
N SER A 358 -16.80 -27.47 3.11
CA SER A 358 -17.18 -28.55 2.19
C SER A 358 -18.50 -29.23 2.59
N ARG A 359 -18.64 -29.57 3.88
CA ARG A 359 -19.87 -30.20 4.39
C ARG A 359 -21.10 -29.31 4.17
N VAL A 360 -21.02 -28.03 4.52
CA VAL A 360 -22.14 -27.09 4.41
C VAL A 360 -22.47 -26.80 2.95
N PHE A 361 -21.45 -26.68 2.10
CA PHE A 361 -21.64 -26.61 0.65
C PHE A 361 -22.46 -27.81 0.14
N PHE A 362 -22.09 -29.05 0.48
CA PHE A 362 -22.84 -30.23 0.06
C PHE A 362 -24.25 -30.31 0.66
N GLN A 363 -24.53 -29.69 1.81
CA GLN A 363 -25.91 -29.55 2.29
C GLN A 363 -26.77 -28.71 1.35
N ILE A 364 -26.22 -27.61 0.80
CA ILE A 364 -26.89 -26.78 -0.20
C ILE A 364 -27.16 -27.60 -1.46
N VAL A 365 -26.13 -28.28 -2.00
CA VAL A 365 -26.24 -29.11 -3.21
C VAL A 365 -27.28 -30.22 -3.06
N LYS A 366 -27.41 -30.80 -1.87
CA LYS A 366 -28.40 -31.85 -1.56
C LYS A 366 -29.75 -31.29 -1.10
N ALA A 367 -29.97 -29.98 -1.17
CA ALA A 367 -31.19 -29.30 -0.74
C ALA A 367 -31.58 -29.57 0.74
N VAL A 368 -30.58 -29.74 1.61
CA VAL A 368 -30.76 -29.87 3.06
C VAL A 368 -30.71 -28.48 3.69
N ASN A 369 -31.87 -27.94 4.06
CA ASN A 369 -32.01 -26.59 4.64
C ASN A 369 -31.22 -25.49 3.87
N PRO A 370 -31.40 -25.39 2.53
CA PRO A 370 -30.49 -24.63 1.66
C PRO A 370 -30.30 -23.17 2.07
N GLU A 371 -31.36 -22.45 2.45
CA GLU A 371 -31.26 -21.04 2.88
C GLU A 371 -30.39 -20.88 4.14
N SER A 372 -30.61 -21.72 5.16
CA SER A 372 -29.81 -21.68 6.39
C SER A 372 -28.37 -22.13 6.15
N SER A 373 -28.17 -23.09 5.25
CA SER A 373 -26.84 -23.58 4.89
C SER A 373 -26.05 -22.54 4.08
N GLN A 374 -26.70 -21.75 3.22
CA GLN A 374 -26.06 -20.63 2.52
C GLN A 374 -25.50 -19.59 3.51
N VAL A 375 -26.30 -19.13 4.47
CA VAL A 375 -25.83 -18.19 5.50
C VAL A 375 -24.68 -18.79 6.32
N THR A 376 -24.80 -20.07 6.69
CA THR A 376 -23.75 -20.78 7.43
C THR A 376 -22.47 -20.90 6.62
N LEU A 377 -22.57 -21.13 5.31
CA LEU A 377 -21.44 -21.25 4.40
C LEU A 377 -20.70 -19.92 4.30
N SER A 378 -21.42 -18.81 4.03
CA SER A 378 -20.81 -17.48 3.97
C SER A 378 -20.06 -17.13 5.25
N GLY A 379 -20.66 -17.40 6.42
CA GLY A 379 -19.96 -17.18 7.69
C GLY A 379 -18.74 -18.08 7.89
N THR A 380 -18.81 -19.34 7.45
CA THR A 380 -17.67 -20.28 7.56
C THR A 380 -16.52 -19.87 6.64
N ILE A 381 -16.82 -19.40 5.42
CA ILE A 381 -15.82 -18.89 4.47
C ILE A 381 -15.06 -17.72 5.08
N VAL A 382 -15.79 -16.72 5.61
CA VAL A 382 -15.15 -15.55 6.26
C VAL A 382 -14.28 -15.98 7.44
N SER A 383 -14.75 -16.87 8.32
CA SER A 383 -13.94 -17.36 9.44
C SER A 383 -12.69 -18.11 8.99
N CYS A 384 -12.76 -18.83 7.87
CA CYS A 384 -11.63 -19.58 7.31
C CYS A 384 -10.60 -18.63 6.68
N GLU A 385 -11.06 -17.62 5.95
CA GLU A 385 -10.20 -16.56 5.42
C GLU A 385 -9.49 -15.80 6.55
N GLU A 386 -10.26 -15.33 7.54
CA GLU A 386 -9.73 -14.55 8.66
C GLU A 386 -8.70 -15.36 9.46
N ASN A 387 -8.96 -16.65 9.72
CA ASN A 387 -8.04 -17.49 10.48
C ASN A 387 -6.70 -17.73 9.74
N ILE A 388 -6.72 -18.06 8.44
CA ILE A 388 -5.48 -18.18 7.65
C ILE A 388 -4.74 -16.83 7.62
N ARG A 389 -5.47 -15.73 7.41
CA ARG A 389 -4.87 -14.39 7.37
C ARG A 389 -4.22 -14.02 8.71
N GLN A 390 -4.85 -14.30 9.85
CA GLN A 390 -4.22 -14.06 11.15
C GLN A 390 -2.97 -14.93 11.37
N LEU A 391 -2.94 -16.17 10.87
CA LEU A 391 -1.74 -17.01 10.96
C LEU A 391 -0.57 -16.48 10.11
N ILE A 392 -0.87 -15.83 8.97
CA ILE A 392 0.12 -15.22 8.07
C ILE A 392 0.56 -13.83 8.56
N GLU A 393 -0.42 -12.96 8.86
CA GLU A 393 -0.24 -11.53 9.12
C GLU A 393 0.04 -11.23 10.60
N GLY A 394 -0.23 -12.19 11.48
CA GLY A 394 -0.20 -11.99 12.92
C GLY A 394 -1.42 -11.20 13.41
N ASP A 395 -1.67 -11.30 14.72
CA ASP A 395 -2.67 -10.54 15.46
C ASP A 395 -2.14 -10.33 16.88
N ILE A 396 -1.33 -9.28 17.03
CA ILE A 396 -0.61 -8.97 18.28
C ILE A 396 -1.60 -8.75 19.44
N ASP A 397 -2.76 -8.14 19.17
CA ASP A 397 -3.80 -7.89 20.19
C ASP A 397 -4.35 -9.20 20.78
N ASN A 398 -4.48 -10.24 19.94
CA ASN A 398 -4.94 -11.55 20.36
C ASN A 398 -3.80 -12.53 20.69
N SER A 399 -2.57 -12.03 20.87
CA SER A 399 -1.38 -12.84 21.17
C SER A 399 -1.17 -13.93 20.11
N VAL A 400 -1.23 -13.53 18.85
CA VAL A 400 -0.89 -14.36 17.68
C VAL A 400 0.26 -13.66 16.98
N THR A 401 1.44 -14.26 16.98
CA THR A 401 2.57 -13.74 16.19
C THR A 401 2.39 -14.13 14.73
N VAL A 402 3.19 -13.56 13.82
CA VAL A 402 3.36 -14.20 12.51
C VAL A 402 4.02 -15.58 12.67
N ALA A 403 4.08 -16.35 11.58
CA ALA A 403 4.77 -17.64 11.56
C ALA A 403 6.19 -17.56 12.17
N PRO A 404 6.59 -18.45 13.08
CA PRO A 404 7.92 -18.37 13.71
C PRO A 404 9.09 -18.70 12.79
N THR A 405 8.82 -19.39 11.67
CA THR A 405 9.84 -19.82 10.70
C THR A 405 9.34 -19.63 9.27
N GLN A 406 10.27 -19.46 8.33
CA GLN A 406 9.92 -19.38 6.90
C GLN A 406 9.23 -20.64 6.38
N THR A 407 9.60 -21.82 6.89
CA THR A 407 8.97 -23.08 6.47
C THR A 407 7.47 -23.13 6.81
N ILE A 408 7.09 -22.64 7.99
CA ILE A 408 5.68 -22.52 8.36
C ILE A 408 4.99 -21.50 7.47
N GLN A 409 5.63 -20.35 7.21
CA GLN A 409 5.09 -19.29 6.35
C GLN A 409 4.86 -19.77 4.91
N ASP A 410 5.79 -20.53 4.34
CA ASP A 410 5.65 -21.13 3.01
C ASP A 410 4.46 -22.11 2.97
N GLY A 411 4.29 -22.91 4.03
CA GLY A 411 3.13 -23.79 4.19
C GLY A 411 1.80 -23.03 4.27
N LEU A 412 1.77 -21.92 5.01
CA LEU A 412 0.60 -21.05 5.09
C LEU A 412 0.27 -20.37 3.76
N ALA A 413 1.28 -19.98 2.98
CA ALA A 413 1.09 -19.40 1.65
C ALA A 413 0.45 -20.43 0.69
N LEU A 414 0.93 -21.68 0.70
CA LEU A 414 0.32 -22.78 -0.07
C LEU A 414 -1.11 -23.08 0.40
N LEU A 415 -1.34 -23.08 1.71
CA LEU A 415 -2.68 -23.26 2.28
C LEU A 415 -3.63 -22.14 1.85
N TRP A 416 -3.16 -20.89 1.82
CA TRP A 416 -3.93 -19.76 1.34
C TRP A 416 -4.30 -19.90 -0.14
N GLU A 417 -3.35 -20.27 -1.01
CA GLU A 417 -3.62 -20.51 -2.44
C GLU A 417 -4.69 -21.60 -2.64
N ALA A 418 -4.53 -22.75 -1.96
CA ALA A 418 -5.50 -23.84 -2.03
C ALA A 418 -6.88 -23.43 -1.48
N TRP A 419 -6.92 -22.53 -0.49
CA TRP A 419 -8.16 -21.99 0.02
C TRP A 419 -8.84 -21.01 -0.95
N GLU A 420 -8.08 -20.16 -1.65
CA GLU A 420 -8.62 -19.26 -2.68
C GLU A 420 -9.29 -20.05 -3.80
N ASP A 421 -8.68 -21.14 -4.26
CA ASP A 421 -9.26 -22.02 -5.28
C ASP A 421 -10.59 -22.65 -4.80
N LEU A 422 -10.61 -23.20 -3.58
CA LEU A 422 -11.79 -23.81 -2.99
C LEU A 422 -12.91 -22.79 -2.76
N SER A 423 -12.60 -21.67 -2.10
CA SER A 423 -13.57 -20.65 -1.71
C SER A 423 -14.14 -19.91 -2.93
N GLY A 424 -13.32 -19.65 -3.95
CA GLY A 424 -13.76 -19.10 -5.22
C GLY A 424 -14.80 -19.99 -5.90
N THR A 425 -14.49 -21.28 -6.03
CA THR A 425 -15.40 -22.28 -6.63
C THR A 425 -16.70 -22.41 -5.84
N VAL A 426 -16.60 -22.51 -4.51
CA VAL A 426 -17.77 -22.66 -3.62
C VAL A 426 -18.67 -21.42 -3.66
N SER A 427 -18.09 -20.21 -3.72
CA SER A 427 -18.83 -18.95 -3.74
C SER A 427 -19.56 -18.72 -5.06
N GLU A 428 -18.90 -18.99 -6.19
CA GLU A 428 -19.50 -18.88 -7.52
C GLU A 428 -20.73 -19.79 -7.65
N ILE A 429 -20.61 -21.02 -7.14
CA ILE A 429 -21.67 -22.02 -7.26
C ILE A 429 -22.82 -21.76 -6.29
N SER A 430 -22.51 -21.42 -5.03
CA SER A 430 -23.55 -21.19 -4.02
C SER A 430 -24.41 -19.96 -4.28
N SER A 431 -23.92 -19.02 -5.10
CA SER A 431 -24.67 -17.84 -5.56
C SER A 431 -25.48 -18.07 -6.84
N SER A 432 -25.38 -19.25 -7.45
CA SER A 432 -26.18 -19.62 -8.63
C SER A 432 -27.59 -20.09 -8.26
N ASP A 433 -28.59 -19.74 -9.09
CA ASP A 433 -29.99 -20.17 -8.91
C ASP A 433 -30.16 -21.71 -8.98
N ASP A 434 -29.20 -22.41 -9.60
CA ASP A 434 -29.23 -23.85 -9.87
C ASP A 434 -28.22 -24.65 -9.01
N ALA A 435 -27.84 -24.16 -7.83
CA ALA A 435 -26.88 -24.84 -6.95
C ALA A 435 -27.26 -26.31 -6.60
N THR A 436 -28.53 -26.71 -6.81
CA THR A 436 -29.01 -28.10 -6.64
C THR A 436 -28.85 -28.99 -7.88
N GLU A 437 -28.54 -28.41 -9.05
CA GLU A 437 -28.35 -29.11 -10.34
C GLU A 437 -26.87 -29.23 -10.74
N LEU A 438 -25.95 -29.21 -9.77
CA LEU A 438 -24.52 -29.39 -10.03
C LEU A 438 -24.20 -30.74 -10.66
N GLY A 439 -23.49 -30.70 -11.80
CA GLY A 439 -22.93 -31.88 -12.43
C GLY A 439 -21.95 -32.62 -11.51
N ILE A 440 -21.85 -33.94 -11.69
CA ILE A 440 -20.96 -34.82 -10.91
C ILE A 440 -19.50 -34.36 -10.98
N GLN A 441 -19.05 -33.87 -12.14
CA GLN A 441 -17.67 -33.41 -12.34
C GLN A 441 -17.33 -32.20 -11.45
N THR A 442 -18.25 -31.24 -11.29
CA THR A 442 -18.06 -30.09 -10.41
C THR A 442 -18.05 -30.49 -8.94
N GLN A 443 -18.91 -31.45 -8.55
CA GLN A 443 -18.88 -32.00 -7.18
C GLN A 443 -17.56 -32.73 -6.88
N VAL A 444 -16.97 -33.41 -7.87
CA VAL A 444 -15.65 -34.05 -7.75
C VAL A 444 -14.56 -33.00 -7.60
N ALA A 445 -14.54 -31.95 -8.44
CA ALA A 445 -13.56 -30.87 -8.36
C ALA A 445 -13.52 -30.24 -6.95
N ILE A 446 -14.67 -29.84 -6.41
CA ILE A 446 -14.74 -29.25 -5.06
C ILE A 446 -14.28 -30.21 -3.97
N SER A 447 -14.58 -31.51 -4.14
CA SER A 447 -14.09 -32.53 -3.20
C SER A 447 -12.56 -32.66 -3.26
N THR A 448 -11.98 -32.53 -4.46
CA THR A 448 -10.53 -32.54 -4.67
C THR A 448 -9.88 -31.29 -4.07
N ASP A 449 -10.40 -30.10 -4.36
CA ASP A 449 -9.85 -28.83 -3.84
C ASP A 449 -9.98 -28.78 -2.30
N SER A 450 -11.12 -29.25 -1.77
CA SER A 450 -11.33 -29.37 -0.33
C SER A 450 -10.37 -30.35 0.33
N LEU A 451 -10.00 -31.44 -0.34
CA LEU A 451 -9.05 -32.40 0.20
C LEU A 451 -7.63 -31.82 0.18
N ALA A 452 -7.22 -31.19 -0.91
CA ALA A 452 -5.91 -30.55 -1.03
C ALA A 452 -5.72 -29.45 0.03
N CYS A 453 -6.72 -28.58 0.20
CA CYS A 453 -6.71 -27.54 1.22
C CYS A 453 -6.66 -28.13 2.64
N LEU A 454 -7.38 -29.25 2.90
CA LEU A 454 -7.34 -29.92 4.20
C LEU A 454 -5.99 -30.59 4.47
N GLU A 455 -5.37 -31.21 3.48
CA GLU A 455 -4.03 -31.81 3.59
C GLU A 455 -3.01 -30.74 4.00
N LEU A 456 -2.99 -29.60 3.30
CA LEU A 456 -2.11 -28.47 3.63
C LEU A 456 -2.39 -27.89 5.03
N ALA A 457 -3.65 -27.81 5.46
CA ALA A 457 -3.99 -27.34 6.81
C ALA A 457 -3.44 -28.26 7.90
N ASN A 458 -3.48 -29.59 7.67
CA ASN A 458 -2.89 -30.55 8.60
C ASN A 458 -1.36 -30.45 8.58
N ASP A 459 -0.74 -30.34 7.41
CA ASP A 459 0.72 -30.19 7.28
C ASP A 459 1.21 -28.94 8.05
N VAL A 460 0.52 -27.80 7.92
CA VAL A 460 0.82 -26.58 8.69
C VAL A 460 0.70 -26.82 10.19
N THR A 461 -0.36 -27.52 10.62
CA THR A 461 -0.54 -27.86 12.04
C THR A 461 0.61 -28.72 12.56
N GLU A 462 1.04 -29.72 11.78
CA GLU A 462 2.20 -30.55 12.13
C GLU A 462 3.48 -29.73 12.22
N MET A 463 3.72 -28.80 11.28
CA MET A 463 4.87 -27.90 11.32
C MET A 463 4.92 -27.05 12.60
N TYR A 464 3.78 -26.53 13.08
CA TYR A 464 3.73 -25.79 14.35
C TYR A 464 4.03 -26.67 15.58
N VAL A 465 3.75 -27.98 15.52
CA VAL A 465 3.96 -28.91 16.64
C VAL A 465 5.40 -29.45 16.66
N GLU A 466 6.08 -29.49 15.52
CA GLU A 466 7.44 -30.04 15.38
C GLU A 466 8.57 -29.06 15.72
N VAL A 467 8.31 -27.74 15.67
CA VAL A 467 9.25 -26.67 16.06
C VAL A 467 9.40 -26.60 17.58
#